data_AF-A0A7S0VYC5-F1
#
_entry.id   AF-A0A7S0VYC5-F1
#
_cell.length_a   1.000
_cell.length_b   1.000
_cell.length_c   1.000
_cell.angle_alpha   90.00
_cell.angle_beta   90.00
_cell.angle_gamma   90.00
#
_symmetry.space_group_name_H-M   'P 1'
#
loop_
_entity.id
_entity.type
_entity.pdbx_description
1 polymer ?
#
loop_
_entity_poly.entity_id
_entity_poly.type
_entity_poly.pdbx_seq_one_letter_code
_entity_poly.pdbx_strand_id
1 'polypeptide(L)'
;DVWEEYKGAPFDVVIDCAVGKQAWYSARSGPALRRGGRFVAVVLQDWHITAKRWWHMGFMLPPLGRTLLTSVTSRMGGWSLYGGKQYTMFLGGATPESMDRACGLVAGGKVRCVVDPASPHPFTQEGVRAAMTLHEERRGKGKIV
;
A
#
# COMPACT_ATOMS: atom_id res chain seq x y z
N ASP A 1 -17.50 12.33 -2.27
CA ASP A 1 -16.67 11.25 -1.71
C ASP A 1 -16.27 10.35 -2.87
N VAL A 2 -14.98 10.05 -3.05
CA VAL A 2 -14.41 9.37 -4.25
C VAL A 2 -15.05 8.00 -4.49
N TRP A 3 -15.68 7.43 -3.46
CA TRP A 3 -16.24 6.09 -3.46
C TRP A 3 -17.70 5.98 -3.91
N GLU A 4 -18.37 7.11 -4.13
CA GLU A 4 -19.81 7.15 -4.47
C GLU A 4 -20.12 6.54 -5.84
N GLU A 5 -19.21 6.71 -6.81
CA GLU A 5 -19.37 6.16 -8.16
C GLU A 5 -19.35 4.62 -8.20
N TYR A 6 -18.79 3.98 -7.16
CA TYR A 6 -18.65 2.51 -7.08
C TYR A 6 -19.78 1.84 -6.29
N LYS A 7 -20.86 2.56 -5.96
CA LYS A 7 -22.01 2.02 -5.21
C LYS A 7 -22.64 0.77 -5.82
N GLY A 8 -22.71 0.71 -7.14
CA GLY A 8 -23.32 -0.41 -7.88
C GLY A 8 -22.39 -1.59 -8.15
N ALA A 9 -21.09 -1.45 -7.90
CA ALA A 9 -20.08 -2.46 -8.23
C ALA A 9 -18.94 -2.41 -7.19
N PRO A 10 -19.18 -2.91 -5.97
CA PRO A 10 -18.18 -2.84 -4.91
C PRO A 10 -16.98 -3.76 -5.21
N PHE A 11 -15.78 -3.29 -4.92
CA PHE A 11 -14.53 -4.01 -5.13
C PHE A 11 -14.35 -5.17 -4.16
N ASP A 12 -13.69 -6.22 -4.65
CA ASP A 12 -13.24 -7.36 -3.84
C ASP A 12 -11.99 -7.01 -3.05
N VAL A 13 -11.08 -6.27 -3.70
CA VAL A 13 -9.79 -5.85 -3.17
C VAL A 13 -9.53 -4.41 -3.60
N VAL A 14 -9.11 -3.58 -2.65
CA VAL A 14 -8.57 -2.24 -2.90
C VAL A 14 -7.10 -2.25 -2.48
N ILE A 15 -6.20 -1.93 -3.41
CA ILE A 15 -4.77 -1.78 -3.12
C ILE A 15 -4.48 -0.28 -3.11
N ASP A 16 -4.19 0.25 -1.93
CA ASP A 16 -3.95 1.68 -1.74
C ASP A 16 -2.46 1.97 -1.64
N CYS A 17 -1.98 2.72 -2.62
CA CYS A 17 -0.60 3.15 -2.76
C CYS A 17 -0.42 4.66 -2.51
N ALA A 18 -1.42 5.35 -1.95
CA ALA A 18 -1.39 6.82 -1.85
C ALA A 18 -1.61 7.37 -0.44
N VAL A 19 -2.66 6.93 0.26
CA VAL A 19 -3.18 7.64 1.46
C VAL A 19 -3.00 6.85 2.76
N GLY A 20 -3.20 5.54 2.72
CA GLY A 20 -3.14 4.65 3.88
C GLY A 20 -4.42 4.66 4.71
N LYS A 21 -4.27 4.93 6.02
CA LYS A 21 -5.32 4.65 7.02
C LYS A 21 -6.56 5.51 6.85
N GLN A 22 -6.42 6.74 6.35
CA GLN A 22 -7.56 7.62 6.11
C GLN A 22 -8.45 7.07 4.98
N ALA A 23 -7.85 6.61 3.87
CA ALA A 23 -8.59 5.97 2.78
C ALA A 23 -9.29 4.68 3.23
N TRP A 24 -8.68 3.93 4.15
CA TRP A 24 -9.34 2.78 4.78
C TRP A 24 -10.62 3.17 5.50
N TYR A 25 -10.63 4.25 6.29
CA TYR A 25 -11.85 4.65 7.01
C TYR A 25 -12.99 4.97 6.05
N SER A 26 -12.72 5.72 4.98
CA SER A 26 -13.70 6.01 3.93
C SER A 26 -14.17 4.75 3.20
N ALA A 27 -13.25 3.84 2.84
CA ALA A 27 -13.60 2.58 2.18
C ALA A 27 -14.40 1.63 3.09
N ARG A 28 -14.13 1.66 4.41
CA ARG A 28 -14.80 0.81 5.40
C ARG A 28 -16.25 1.22 5.61
N SER A 29 -16.52 2.51 5.80
CA SER A 29 -17.88 3.04 5.98
C SER A 29 -18.62 3.23 4.66
N GLY A 30 -17.89 3.42 3.57
CA GLY A 30 -18.44 3.67 2.24
C GLY A 30 -18.87 2.41 1.51
N PRO A 31 -19.39 2.56 0.28
CA PRO A 31 -19.92 1.45 -0.50
C PRO A 31 -18.87 0.76 -1.39
N ALA A 32 -17.70 1.38 -1.60
CA ALA A 32 -16.72 0.92 -2.59
C ALA A 32 -16.10 -0.45 -2.32
N LEU A 33 -15.98 -0.88 -1.06
CA LEU A 33 -15.42 -2.20 -0.74
C LEU A 33 -16.55 -3.15 -0.36
N ARG A 34 -16.64 -4.32 -1.00
CA ARG A 34 -17.73 -5.27 -0.71
C ARG A 34 -17.62 -5.84 0.70
N ARG A 35 -18.71 -6.43 1.18
CA ARG A 35 -18.70 -7.21 2.42
C ARG A 35 -17.71 -8.38 2.30
N GLY A 36 -16.77 -8.51 3.24
CA GLY A 36 -15.67 -9.48 3.15
C GLY A 36 -14.53 -9.08 2.20
N GLY A 37 -14.60 -7.92 1.54
CA GLY A 37 -13.53 -7.40 0.71
C GLY A 37 -12.30 -6.97 1.54
N ARG A 38 -11.15 -6.86 0.88
CA ARG A 38 -9.87 -6.52 1.50
C ARG A 38 -9.33 -5.18 1.04
N PHE A 39 -8.93 -4.35 2.00
CA PHE A 39 -8.15 -3.15 1.78
C PHE A 39 -6.68 -3.44 2.11
N VAL A 40 -5.80 -3.28 1.13
CA VAL A 40 -4.35 -3.50 1.24
C VAL A 40 -3.65 -2.15 1.19
N ALA A 41 -3.18 -1.67 2.33
CA ALA A 41 -2.40 -0.43 2.40
C ALA A 41 -0.91 -0.74 2.15
N VAL A 42 -0.35 -0.15 1.10
CA VAL A 42 1.08 -0.22 0.76
C VAL A 42 1.86 0.96 1.37
N VAL A 43 1.17 2.07 1.64
CA VAL A 43 1.78 3.29 2.19
C VAL A 43 1.73 3.33 3.73
N LEU A 44 2.85 3.76 4.33
CA LEU A 44 3.03 3.90 5.78
C LEU A 44 3.01 5.38 6.26
N GLN A 45 2.26 6.26 5.59
CA GLN A 45 2.27 7.71 5.86
C GLN A 45 1.95 8.08 7.33
N ASP A 46 1.11 7.29 8.00
CA ASP A 46 0.60 7.64 9.34
C ASP A 46 1.44 7.08 10.51
N TRP A 47 2.60 6.47 10.27
CA TRP A 47 3.44 5.87 11.33
C TRP A 47 4.63 6.76 11.70
N HIS A 48 4.35 7.94 12.25
CA HIS A 48 5.35 8.73 12.97
C HIS A 48 5.57 8.12 14.37
N ILE A 49 6.36 7.05 14.45
CA ILE A 49 6.77 6.48 15.74
C ILE A 49 8.10 7.11 16.16
N THR A 50 8.02 8.23 16.87
CA THR A 50 9.20 8.85 17.48
C THR A 50 9.52 8.17 18.81
N ALA A 51 10.18 7.02 18.77
CA ALA A 51 10.66 6.33 19.97
C ALA A 51 11.95 6.99 20.47
N LYS A 52 11.83 8.06 21.27
CA LYS A 52 13.01 8.75 21.86
C LYS A 52 13.76 7.93 22.91
N ARG A 53 13.14 6.86 23.45
CA ARG A 53 13.66 6.02 24.54
C ARG A 53 13.12 4.59 24.39
N TRP A 54 13.87 3.58 24.82
CA TRP A 54 13.53 2.17 24.62
C TRP A 54 12.18 1.74 25.22
N TRP A 55 11.76 2.33 26.34
CA TRP A 55 10.44 2.07 26.92
C TRP A 55 9.26 2.69 26.13
N HIS A 56 9.51 3.65 25.23
CA HIS A 56 8.48 4.12 24.30
C HIS A 56 8.09 3.03 23.28
N MET A 57 8.91 1.99 23.10
CA MET A 57 8.49 0.81 22.34
C MET A 57 7.33 0.05 22.99
N GLY A 58 7.15 0.17 24.32
CA GLY A 58 5.98 -0.39 25.01
C GLY A 58 4.66 0.19 24.50
N PHE A 59 4.66 1.44 24.02
CA PHE A 59 3.48 2.06 23.40
C PHE A 59 3.15 1.45 22.02
N MET A 60 4.09 0.76 21.39
CA MET A 60 3.82 0.02 20.15
C MET A 60 3.17 -1.34 20.40
N LEU A 61 3.24 -1.89 21.62
CA LEU A 61 2.66 -3.21 21.92
C LEU A 61 1.14 -3.27 21.68
N PRO A 62 0.32 -2.27 22.03
CA PRO A 62 -1.11 -2.30 21.71
C PRO A 62 -1.44 -2.27 20.20
N PRO A 63 -0.88 -1.36 19.36
CA PRO A 63 -1.14 -1.38 17.92
C PRO A 63 -0.48 -2.56 17.19
N LEU A 64 0.74 -2.97 17.57
CA LEU A 64 1.39 -4.16 17.01
C LEU A 64 0.68 -5.44 17.46
N GLY A 65 0.29 -5.50 18.73
CA GLY A 65 -0.49 -6.60 19.31
C GLY A 65 -1.84 -6.75 18.62
N ARG A 66 -2.57 -5.65 18.35
CA ARG A 66 -3.79 -5.69 17.54
C ARG A 66 -3.55 -6.13 16.10
N THR A 67 -2.44 -5.71 15.49
CA THR A 67 -2.09 -6.09 14.12
C THR A 67 -1.70 -7.57 14.04
N LEU A 68 -0.95 -8.07 15.02
CA LEU A 68 -0.63 -9.49 15.21
C LEU A 68 -1.89 -10.30 15.49
N LEU A 69 -2.77 -9.85 16.39
CA LEU A 69 -4.04 -10.53 16.69
C LEU A 69 -4.92 -10.61 15.45
N THR A 70 -5.06 -9.52 14.70
CA THR A 70 -5.83 -9.47 13.44
C THR A 70 -5.19 -10.37 12.37
N SER A 71 -3.86 -10.43 12.32
CA SER A 71 -3.12 -11.29 11.37
C SER A 71 -3.20 -12.78 11.73
N VAL A 72 -3.21 -13.11 13.02
CA VAL A 72 -3.35 -14.49 13.53
C VAL A 72 -4.79 -14.97 13.38
N THR A 73 -5.78 -14.15 13.74
CA THR A 73 -7.21 -14.48 13.59
C THR A 73 -7.64 -14.60 12.12
N SER A 74 -7.04 -13.81 11.21
CA SER A 74 -7.25 -13.95 9.77
C SER A 74 -6.53 -15.15 9.14
N ARG A 75 -5.48 -15.69 9.77
CA ARG A 75 -4.79 -16.93 9.33
C ARG A 75 -5.44 -18.22 9.86
N MET A 76 -6.05 -18.19 11.04
CA MET A 76 -6.63 -19.38 11.70
C MET A 76 -8.10 -19.68 11.34
N GLY A 77 -8.58 -19.28 10.16
CA GLY A 77 -9.94 -19.62 9.72
C GLY A 77 -11.06 -18.78 10.36
N GLY A 78 -10.74 -17.68 11.05
CA GLY A 78 -11.70 -16.66 11.50
C GLY A 78 -12.35 -15.85 10.35
N TRP A 79 -12.30 -16.36 9.11
CA TRP A 79 -12.84 -15.75 7.89
C TRP A 79 -14.36 -15.53 7.95
N SER A 80 -15.06 -16.20 8.88
CA SER A 80 -16.52 -16.28 8.91
C SER A 80 -17.20 -15.49 10.04
N LEU A 81 -16.55 -15.19 11.16
CA LEU A 81 -17.28 -14.74 12.37
C LEU A 81 -17.80 -13.29 12.33
N TYR A 82 -17.21 -12.41 11.51
CA TYR A 82 -17.60 -10.99 11.49
C TYR A 82 -18.07 -10.47 10.14
N GLY A 83 -17.88 -11.22 9.05
CA GLY A 83 -18.30 -10.84 7.70
C GLY A 83 -17.98 -9.40 7.30
N GLY A 84 -17.00 -8.75 7.94
CA GLY A 84 -16.70 -7.34 7.79
C GLY A 84 -15.62 -7.13 6.73
N LYS A 85 -15.48 -5.88 6.28
CA LYS A 85 -14.36 -5.47 5.43
C LYS A 85 -13.04 -5.62 6.20
N GLN A 86 -11.98 -6.03 5.52
CA GLN A 86 -10.68 -6.31 6.12
C GLN A 86 -9.64 -5.24 5.79
N TYR A 87 -8.76 -4.94 6.74
CA TYR A 87 -7.59 -4.10 6.53
C TYR A 87 -6.32 -4.97 6.63
N THR A 88 -5.44 -4.87 5.64
CA THR A 88 -4.14 -5.53 5.62
C THR A 88 -3.10 -4.49 5.28
N MET A 89 -2.02 -4.46 6.06
CA MET A 89 -0.85 -3.66 5.74
C MET A 89 0.12 -4.55 4.97
N PHE A 90 0.57 -4.10 3.81
CA PHE A 90 1.60 -4.81 3.06
C PHE A 90 2.98 -4.42 3.60
N LEU A 91 3.57 -5.33 4.39
CA LEU A 91 4.92 -5.21 4.96
C LEU A 91 5.87 -6.24 4.32
N GLY A 92 5.84 -6.33 2.99
CA GLY A 92 6.63 -7.30 2.23
C GLY A 92 7.66 -6.64 1.32
N GLY A 93 8.79 -7.32 1.12
CA GLY A 93 9.73 -7.04 0.03
C GLY A 93 9.46 -7.94 -1.17
N ALA A 94 10.14 -7.65 -2.28
CA ALA A 94 10.17 -8.59 -3.40
C ALA A 94 10.99 -9.83 -3.03
N THR A 95 10.53 -11.02 -3.42
CA THR A 95 11.29 -12.27 -3.30
C THR A 95 11.93 -12.59 -4.66
N PRO A 96 12.98 -13.43 -4.72
CA PRO A 96 13.55 -13.86 -5.99
C PRO A 96 12.48 -14.41 -6.96
N GLU A 97 11.57 -15.23 -6.46
CA GLU A 97 10.50 -15.83 -7.28
C GLU A 97 9.49 -14.79 -7.79
N SER A 98 9.15 -13.78 -6.96
CA SER A 98 8.24 -12.73 -7.40
C SER A 98 8.90 -11.79 -8.41
N MET A 99 10.20 -11.53 -8.26
CA MET A 99 11.01 -10.79 -9.23
C MET A 99 11.14 -11.55 -10.54
N ASP A 100 11.48 -12.83 -10.52
CA ASP A 100 11.60 -13.66 -11.73
C ASP A 100 10.28 -13.70 -12.50
N ARG A 101 9.16 -13.86 -11.79
CA ARG A 101 7.83 -13.80 -12.40
C ARG A 101 7.55 -12.43 -13.00
N ALA A 102 7.87 -11.34 -12.31
CA ALA A 102 7.67 -9.99 -12.83
C ALA A 102 8.52 -9.73 -14.08
N CYS A 103 9.81 -10.09 -14.04
CA CYS A 103 10.72 -10.02 -15.18
C CYS A 103 10.24 -10.85 -16.36
N GLY A 104 9.75 -12.07 -16.12
CA GLY A 104 9.17 -12.93 -17.16
C GLY A 104 7.93 -12.33 -17.82
N LEU A 105 7.07 -11.63 -17.07
CA LEU A 105 5.91 -10.93 -17.63
C LEU A 105 6.33 -9.74 -18.51
N VAL A 106 7.37 -9.01 -18.11
CA VAL A 106 7.92 -7.89 -18.90
C VAL A 106 8.61 -8.41 -20.17
N ALA A 107 9.48 -9.40 -20.05
CA ALA A 107 10.17 -10.03 -21.17
C ALA A 107 9.18 -10.65 -22.18
N GLY A 108 8.09 -11.22 -21.69
CA GLY A 108 7.01 -11.76 -22.52
C GLY A 108 6.03 -10.72 -23.07
N GLY A 109 6.27 -9.42 -22.88
CA GLY A 109 5.42 -8.34 -23.39
C GLY A 109 4.03 -8.23 -22.76
N LYS A 110 3.77 -8.97 -21.66
CA LYS A 110 2.47 -8.97 -20.95
C LYS A 110 2.30 -7.78 -20.03
N VAL A 111 3.42 -7.18 -19.62
CA VAL A 111 3.46 -6.00 -18.76
C VAL A 111 4.40 -4.98 -19.40
N ARG A 112 3.92 -3.73 -19.50
CA ARG A 112 4.75 -2.60 -19.94
C ARG A 112 5.24 -1.83 -18.72
N CYS A 113 6.55 -1.72 -18.58
CA CYS A 113 7.15 -0.79 -17.62
C CYS A 113 6.94 0.66 -18.10
N VAL A 114 6.29 1.48 -17.28
CA VAL A 114 6.10 2.91 -17.55
C VAL A 114 7.11 3.69 -16.72
N VAL A 115 8.08 4.28 -17.41
CA VAL A 115 9.11 5.16 -16.84
C VAL A 115 8.71 6.61 -17.14
N ASP A 116 8.99 7.52 -16.22
CA ASP A 116 8.70 8.94 -16.42
C ASP A 116 9.46 9.48 -17.66
N PRO A 117 8.84 10.32 -18.51
CA PRO A 117 9.50 10.86 -19.70
C PRO A 117 10.75 11.72 -19.42
N ALA A 118 10.90 12.26 -18.21
CA ALA A 118 12.08 13.03 -17.79
C ALA A 118 13.22 12.12 -17.27
N SER A 119 12.99 10.81 -17.15
CA SER A 119 13.98 9.82 -16.74
C SER A 119 14.70 9.20 -17.96
N PRO A 120 15.93 8.65 -17.79
CA PRO A 120 16.68 8.59 -16.55
C PRO A 120 17.31 9.93 -16.17
N HIS A 121 17.25 10.28 -14.90
CA HIS A 121 18.01 11.41 -14.38
C HIS A 121 19.51 11.05 -14.26
N PRO A 122 20.43 11.98 -14.55
CA PRO A 122 21.85 11.74 -14.34
C PRO A 122 22.16 11.39 -12.89
N PHE A 123 23.10 10.48 -12.65
CA PHE A 123 23.54 10.13 -11.29
C PHE A 123 24.51 11.19 -10.73
N THR A 124 24.00 12.40 -10.57
CA THR A 124 24.66 13.55 -9.96
C THR A 124 23.76 14.15 -8.88
N GLN A 125 24.28 15.04 -8.05
CA GLN A 125 23.48 15.71 -7.03
C GLN A 125 22.32 16.50 -7.64
N GLU A 126 22.54 17.15 -8.78
CA GLU A 126 21.53 17.92 -9.52
C GLU A 126 20.47 17.00 -10.10
N GLY A 127 20.86 15.85 -10.68
CA GLY A 127 19.93 14.88 -11.24
C GLY A 127 19.04 14.24 -10.17
N VAL A 128 19.62 13.85 -9.02
CA VAL A 128 18.84 13.35 -7.86
C VAL A 128 17.89 14.42 -7.34
N ARG A 129 18.34 15.68 -7.21
CA ARG A 129 17.48 16.79 -6.77
C ARG A 129 16.30 16.98 -7.73
N ALA A 130 16.55 16.97 -9.04
CA ALA A 130 15.49 17.09 -10.04
C ALA A 130 14.47 15.94 -9.96
N ALA A 131 14.94 14.70 -9.80
CA ALA A 131 14.07 13.53 -9.62
C ALA A 131 13.19 13.64 -8.35
N MET A 132 13.77 14.10 -7.23
CA MET A 132 13.04 14.28 -5.97
C MET A 132 12.02 15.42 -6.06
N THR A 133 12.37 16.55 -6.66
CA THR A 133 11.42 17.65 -6.90
C THR A 133 10.23 17.17 -7.74
N LEU A 134 10.47 16.40 -8.81
CA LEU A 134 9.40 15.84 -9.64
C LEU A 134 8.47 14.91 -8.84
N HIS A 135 9.03 14.12 -7.91
CA HIS A 135 8.28 13.25 -7.01
C HIS A 135 7.44 14.03 -5.99
N GLU A 136 8.05 15.01 -5.31
CA GLU A 136 7.41 15.84 -4.29
C GLU A 136 6.27 16.69 -4.86
N GLU A 137 6.46 17.24 -6.07
CA GLU A 137 5.43 17.97 -6.80
C GLU A 137 4.30 17.08 -7.33
N ARG A 138 4.41 15.74 -7.17
CA ARG A 138 3.45 14.74 -7.67
C ARG A 138 3.23 14.84 -9.19
N ARG A 139 4.27 15.20 -9.94
CA ARG A 139 4.23 15.38 -11.40
C ARG A 139 4.80 14.20 -12.19
N GLY A 140 5.44 13.25 -11.50
CA GLY A 140 5.95 12.03 -12.11
C GLY A 140 4.85 11.15 -12.72
N LYS A 141 5.10 10.65 -13.93
CA LYS A 141 4.23 9.76 -14.72
C LYS A 141 4.89 8.37 -14.83
N GLY A 142 4.61 7.51 -13.86
CA GLY A 142 5.22 6.17 -13.78
C GLY A 142 6.42 6.17 -12.83
N LYS A 143 7.41 5.30 -13.11
CA LYS A 143 8.61 5.20 -12.27
C LYS A 143 9.62 6.27 -12.67
N ILE A 144 9.97 7.14 -11.72
CA ILE A 144 11.11 8.04 -11.82
C ILE A 144 12.37 7.21 -11.59
N VAL A 145 13.32 7.28 -12.54
CA VAL A 145 14.58 6.53 -12.56
C VAL A 145 15.75 7.50 -12.64
#